data_AF-A0A6A3CTG6-F1
#
_entry.id   AF-A0A6A3CTG6-F1
#
_cell.length_a   1.000
_cell.length_b   1.000
_cell.length_c   1.000
_cell.angle_alpha   90.00
_cell.angle_beta   90.00
_cell.angle_gamma   90.00
#
_symmetry.space_group_name_H-M   'P 1'
#
loop_
_entity.id
_entity.type
_entity.pdbx_description
1 polymer ?
#
loop_
_entity_poly.entity_id
_entity_poly.type
_entity_poly.pdbx_seq_one_letter_code
_entity_poly.pdbx_strand_id
1 'polypeptide(L)'
;MDQYWKEADTFKRSALAETCLEHKIRMKPPAQTQRVTVWSRPLLGWHRINTDASCNPSDGSSKCGGILRNHEEEWIMGFHKYIDICSVLEAKLWGASIGMKMAWELGFTKSRWN
;
A
#
# COMPACT_ATOMS: atom_id res chain seq x y z
N MET A 1 -12.58 1.67 20.51
CA MET A 1 -11.94 1.56 19.18
C MET A 1 -10.59 2.29 19.09
N ASP A 2 -10.22 3.11 20.10
CA ASP A 2 -8.99 3.94 20.07
C ASP A 2 -7.80 3.42 20.90
N GLN A 3 -7.91 2.26 21.54
CA GLN A 3 -6.89 1.82 22.51
C GLN A 3 -5.82 0.88 21.92
N TYR A 4 -6.02 0.36 20.71
CA TYR A 4 -5.14 -0.65 20.10
C TYR A 4 -4.01 -0.08 19.22
N TRP A 5 -3.96 1.23 19.01
CA TRP A 5 -3.04 1.86 18.05
C TRP A 5 -1.79 2.50 18.67
N LYS A 6 -1.64 2.44 20.00
CA LYS A 6 -0.49 3.07 20.68
C LYS A 6 0.77 2.19 20.74
N GLU A 7 0.64 0.88 20.60
CA GLU A 7 1.78 -0.04 20.81
C GLU A 7 2.61 -0.30 19.55
N ALA A 8 2.04 -0.11 18.35
CA ALA A 8 2.76 -0.28 17.09
C ALA A 8 3.70 0.90 16.73
N ASP A 9 3.60 2.03 17.45
CA ASP A 9 4.28 3.29 17.15
C ASP A 9 5.70 3.41 17.78
N THR A 10 6.16 2.40 18.51
CA THR A 10 7.38 2.53 19.33
C THR A 10 8.64 1.88 18.74
N PHE A 11 8.61 1.37 17.51
CA PHE A 11 9.80 0.76 16.91
C PHE A 11 10.55 1.73 15.97
N LYS A 12 11.55 2.39 16.57
CA LYS A 12 12.74 3.02 15.95
C LYS A 12 12.54 4.32 15.14
N ARG A 13 12.39 5.42 15.88
CA ARG A 13 12.33 6.81 15.38
C ARG A 13 13.63 7.42 14.83
N SER A 14 14.78 6.72 14.79
CA SER A 14 16.04 7.42 14.48
C SER A 14 17.00 6.75 13.50
N ALA A 15 16.83 5.47 13.14
CA ALA A 15 17.82 4.77 12.30
C ALA A 15 17.38 4.56 10.83
N LEU A 16 16.10 4.74 10.50
CA LEU A 16 15.56 4.54 9.13
C LEU A 16 15.46 5.85 8.32
N ALA A 17 15.49 7.01 8.99
CA ALA A 17 15.51 8.31 8.32
C ALA A 17 16.85 8.53 7.58
N GLU A 18 17.96 8.07 8.15
CA GLU A 18 19.30 8.21 7.57
C GLU A 18 19.47 7.34 6.31
N THR A 19 18.88 6.14 6.27
CA THR A 19 19.00 5.24 5.11
C THR A 19 18.21 5.72 3.88
N CYS A 20 17.15 6.52 4.05
CA CYS A 20 16.41 7.12 2.93
C CYS A 20 17.13 8.34 2.34
N LEU A 21 17.85 9.12 3.15
CA LEU A 21 18.60 10.30 2.72
C LEU A 21 19.95 9.95 2.05
N GLU A 22 20.60 8.85 2.45
CA GLU A 22 21.95 8.50 1.97
C GLU A 22 22.00 7.68 0.67
N HIS A 23 20.87 7.17 0.16
CA HIS A 23 20.81 6.47 -1.13
C HIS A 23 20.86 7.42 -2.35
N LYS A 24 21.81 8.36 -2.37
CA LYS A 24 22.25 9.09 -3.58
C LYS A 24 23.04 8.21 -4.56
N ILE A 25 22.80 6.90 -4.57
CA ILE A 25 23.10 6.10 -5.74
C ILE A 25 22.03 6.50 -6.76
N ARG A 26 22.44 7.14 -7.85
CA ARG A 26 21.59 7.32 -9.05
C ARG A 26 21.19 5.93 -9.53
N MET A 27 20.14 5.36 -8.93
CA MET A 27 19.49 4.20 -9.46
C MET A 27 18.91 4.66 -10.79
N LYS A 28 19.49 4.18 -11.90
CA LYS A 28 18.77 4.18 -13.16
C LYS A 28 17.40 3.59 -12.83
N PRO A 29 16.27 4.25 -13.16
CA PRO A 29 14.99 3.61 -12.99
C PRO A 29 15.13 2.24 -13.67
N PRO A 30 14.86 1.13 -12.96
CA PRO A 30 14.86 -0.18 -13.61
C PRO A 30 14.02 0.00 -14.85
N ALA A 31 14.51 -0.45 -16.02
CA ALA A 31 13.77 -0.34 -17.27
C ALA A 31 12.35 -0.81 -16.97
N GLN A 32 11.43 0.16 -16.85
CA GLN A 32 10.07 -0.11 -16.46
C GLN A 32 9.47 -0.66 -17.74
N THR A 33 9.61 -1.96 -17.92
CA THR A 33 8.75 -2.70 -18.82
C THR A 33 7.36 -2.48 -18.25
N GLN A 34 6.67 -1.47 -18.75
CA GLN A 34 5.25 -1.30 -18.56
C GLN A 34 4.61 -2.55 -19.17
N ARG A 35 4.48 -3.60 -18.36
CA ARG A 35 3.58 -4.68 -18.69
C ARG A 35 2.21 -4.03 -18.70
N VAL A 36 1.65 -3.90 -19.90
CA VAL A 36 0.25 -3.54 -20.08
C VAL A 36 -0.54 -4.71 -19.52
N THR A 37 -0.79 -4.68 -18.23
CA THR A 37 -1.72 -5.60 -17.59
C THR A 37 -3.11 -5.10 -17.94
N VAL A 38 -3.73 -5.73 -18.94
CA VAL A 38 -5.14 -5.47 -19.24
C VAL A 38 -5.94 -5.86 -18.00
N TRP A 39 -6.66 -4.89 -17.44
CA TRP A 39 -7.48 -5.11 -16.26
C TRP A 39 -8.63 -6.08 -16.63
N SER A 40 -8.87 -7.08 -15.79
CA SER A 40 -9.93 -8.08 -15.99
C SER A 40 -10.81 -8.23 -14.76
N ARG A 41 -12.11 -8.45 -15.02
CA ARG A 41 -13.14 -8.65 -14.00
C ARG A 41 -12.79 -9.82 -13.08
N PRO A 42 -12.93 -9.67 -11.75
CA PRO A 42 -12.83 -10.80 -10.83
C PRO A 42 -13.92 -11.82 -11.14
N LEU A 43 -13.65 -13.10 -10.81
CA LEU A 43 -14.70 -14.12 -10.83
C LEU A 43 -15.76 -13.83 -9.76
N LEU A 44 -16.97 -14.36 -9.93
CA LEU A 44 -18.05 -14.23 -8.93
C LEU A 44 -17.56 -14.62 -7.53
N GLY A 45 -17.88 -13.78 -6.54
CA GLY A 45 -17.46 -13.94 -5.14
C GLY A 45 -16.01 -13.54 -4.84
N TRP A 46 -15.25 -13.09 -5.84
CA TRP A 46 -13.93 -12.49 -5.63
C TRP A 46 -14.00 -10.98 -5.51
N HIS A 47 -13.19 -10.48 -4.60
CA HIS A 47 -12.99 -9.05 -4.41
C HIS A 47 -11.60 -8.66 -4.88
N ARG A 48 -11.49 -7.46 -5.44
CA ARG A 48 -10.21 -6.94 -5.91
C ARG A 48 -9.78 -5.79 -5.03
N ILE A 49 -8.55 -5.87 -4.51
CA ILE A 49 -7.92 -4.79 -3.77
C ILE A 49 -6.85 -4.20 -4.68
N ASN A 50 -6.97 -2.92 -5.00
CA ASN A 50 -5.94 -2.17 -5.71
C ASN A 50 -5.31 -1.20 -4.72
N THR A 51 -3.99 -1.24 -4.57
CA THR A 51 -3.26 -0.33 -3.68
C THR A 51 -2.23 0.48 -4.44
N ASP A 52 -2.03 1.71 -4.02
CA ASP A 52 -0.95 2.57 -4.49
C ASP A 52 -0.23 3.23 -3.31
N ALA A 53 1.00 3.66 -3.54
CA ALA A 53 1.80 4.35 -2.55
C ALA A 53 2.65 5.44 -3.21
N SER A 54 2.77 6.55 -2.50
CA SER A 54 3.54 7.72 -2.91
C SER A 54 4.57 8.07 -1.85
N CYS A 55 5.80 8.35 -2.25
CA CYS A 55 6.86 8.83 -1.38
C CYS A 55 7.42 10.12 -1.96
N ASN A 56 7.54 11.16 -1.13
CA ASN A 56 8.15 12.41 -1.54
C ASN A 56 9.69 12.30 -1.43
N PRO A 57 10.44 12.44 -2.53
CA PRO A 57 11.89 12.34 -2.49
C PRO A 57 12.58 13.45 -1.69
N SER A 58 11.93 14.59 -1.45
CA SER A 58 12.56 15.73 -0.77
C SER A 58 12.61 15.59 0.76
N ASP A 59 11.56 15.02 1.36
CA ASP A 59 11.40 14.90 2.81
C ASP A 59 11.19 13.45 3.28
N GLY A 60 11.12 12.50 2.34
CA GLY A 60 10.88 11.09 2.62
C GLY A 60 9.44 10.77 3.05
N SER A 61 8.54 11.75 3.05
CA SER A 61 7.15 11.55 3.50
C SER A 61 6.41 10.56 2.61
N SER A 62 5.83 9.55 3.24
CA SER A 62 5.21 8.43 2.54
C SER A 62 3.75 8.26 2.91
N LYS A 63 2.95 7.93 1.89
CA LYS A 63 1.52 7.70 1.98
C LYS A 63 1.17 6.46 1.19
N CYS A 64 0.14 5.75 1.63
CA CYS A 64 -0.47 4.69 0.84
C CYS A 64 -1.98 4.88 0.77
N GLY A 65 -2.59 4.20 -0.18
CA GLY A 65 -4.03 4.10 -0.26
C GLY A 65 -4.44 2.94 -1.12
N GLY A 66 -5.74 2.75 -1.23
CA GLY A 66 -6.28 1.72 -2.10
C GLY A 66 -7.79 1.71 -2.13
N ILE A 67 -8.30 0.89 -3.03
CA ILE A 67 -9.71 0.71 -3.28
C ILE A 67 -10.03 -0.77 -3.31
N LEU A 68 -11.21 -1.11 -2.80
CA LEU A 68 -11.79 -2.44 -2.81
C LEU A 68 -12.99 -2.44 -3.75
N ARG A 69 -13.03 -3.39 -4.67
CA ARG A 69 -14.10 -3.56 -5.65
C ARG A 69 -14.70 -4.95 -5.60
N ASN A 70 -15.99 -5.07 -5.91
CA ASN A 70 -16.64 -6.36 -6.10
C ASN A 70 -16.31 -6.94 -7.50
N HIS A 71 -16.88 -8.11 -7.78
CA HIS A 71 -16.75 -8.81 -9.06
C HIS A 71 -17.45 -8.09 -10.23
N GLU A 72 -18.40 -7.19 -9.95
CA GLU A 72 -19.09 -6.33 -10.91
C GLU A 72 -18.37 -4.99 -11.14
N GLU A 73 -17.16 -4.83 -10.58
CA GLU A 73 -16.34 -3.61 -10.62
C GLU A 73 -16.85 -2.46 -9.76
N GLU A 74 -17.92 -2.67 -9.01
CA GLU A 74 -18.47 -1.64 -8.17
C GLU A 74 -17.53 -1.36 -7.01
N TRP A 75 -17.40 -0.07 -6.70
CA TRP A 75 -16.64 0.38 -5.55
C TRP A 75 -17.38 -0.04 -4.26
N ILE A 76 -16.66 -0.68 -3.35
CA ILE A 76 -17.17 -1.06 -2.03
C ILE A 76 -16.67 -0.07 -0.99
N MET A 77 -15.35 0.14 -0.96
CA MET A 77 -14.70 1.05 -0.03
C MET A 77 -13.33 1.49 -0.53
N GLY A 78 -12.79 2.54 0.08
CA GLY A 78 -11.42 3.00 -0.16
C GLY A 78 -10.75 3.44 1.15
N PHE A 79 -9.43 3.52 1.11
CA PHE A 79 -8.63 3.96 2.24
C PHE A 79 -7.44 4.79 1.78
N HIS A 80 -6.93 5.60 2.70
CA HIS A 80 -5.65 6.27 2.58
C HIS A 80 -5.02 6.37 3.97
N LYS A 81 -3.68 6.33 4.04
CA LYS A 81 -2.93 6.45 5.28
C LYS A 81 -1.62 7.19 5.05
N TYR A 82 -1.34 8.16 5.91
CA TYR A 82 0.01 8.70 6.07
C TYR A 82 0.85 7.72 6.89
N ILE A 83 1.98 7.28 6.35
CA ILE A 83 2.86 6.27 6.96
C ILE A 83 4.03 6.92 7.70
N ASP A 84 4.36 8.16 7.35
CA ASP A 84 5.57 8.90 7.74
C ASP A 84 6.78 8.60 6.86
N ILE A 85 8.00 8.80 7.36
CA ILE A 85 9.23 8.60 6.59
C ILE A 85 9.50 7.10 6.41
N CYS A 86 9.35 6.61 5.19
CA CYS A 86 9.69 5.23 4.84
C CYS A 86 10.01 5.10 3.35
N SER A 87 10.63 3.98 2.97
CA SER A 87 10.92 3.65 1.58
C SER A 87 9.64 3.39 0.76
N VAL A 88 9.74 3.53 -0.56
CA VAL A 88 8.65 3.20 -1.51
C VAL A 88 8.16 1.77 -1.33
N LEU A 89 9.06 0.83 -1.02
CA LEU A 89 8.69 -0.56 -0.80
C LEU A 89 7.88 -0.73 0.49
N GLU A 90 8.30 -0.11 1.58
CA GLU A 90 7.55 -0.12 2.84
C GLU A 90 6.18 0.51 2.67
N ALA A 91 6.09 1.64 1.96
CA ALA A 91 4.82 2.31 1.70
C ALA A 91 3.83 1.40 0.94
N LYS A 92 4.32 0.65 -0.07
CA LYS A 92 3.52 -0.35 -0.79
C LYS A 92 3.09 -1.52 0.09
N LEU A 93 4.00 -2.03 0.94
CA LEU A 93 3.69 -3.13 1.87
C LEU A 93 2.63 -2.73 2.90
N TRP A 94 2.70 -1.50 3.42
CA TRP A 94 1.66 -0.94 4.27
C TRP A 94 0.31 -0.84 3.56
N GLY A 95 0.30 -0.34 2.32
CA GLY A 95 -0.90 -0.33 1.48
C GLY A 95 -1.53 -1.72 1.38
N ALA A 96 -0.74 -2.73 0.97
CA ALA A 96 -1.21 -4.10 0.83
C ALA A 96 -1.74 -4.68 2.16
N SER A 97 -1.01 -4.46 3.27
CA SER A 97 -1.40 -4.93 4.61
C SER A 97 -2.75 -4.36 5.05
N ILE A 98 -2.95 -3.05 4.90
CA ILE A 98 -4.20 -2.37 5.26
C ILE A 98 -5.34 -2.85 4.36
N GLY A 99 -5.09 -2.96 3.05
CA GLY A 99 -6.04 -3.49 2.08
C GLY A 99 -6.55 -4.89 2.43
N MET A 100 -5.62 -5.81 2.75
CA MET A 100 -5.97 -7.18 3.18
C MET A 100 -6.75 -7.19 4.48
N LYS A 101 -6.32 -6.40 5.47
CA LYS A 101 -6.99 -6.31 6.77
C LYS A 101 -8.44 -5.86 6.62
N MET A 102 -8.72 -4.83 5.81
CA MET A 102 -10.10 -4.38 5.61
C MET A 102 -10.95 -5.41 4.86
N ALA A 103 -10.40 -6.09 3.85
CA ALA A 103 -11.13 -7.16 3.18
C ALA A 103 -11.47 -8.30 4.15
N TRP A 104 -10.56 -8.63 5.06
CA TRP A 104 -10.80 -9.61 6.12
C TRP A 104 -11.89 -9.15 7.10
N GLU A 105 -11.83 -7.90 7.57
CA GLU A 105 -12.83 -7.32 8.48
C GLU A 105 -14.23 -7.24 7.86
N LEU A 106 -14.32 -7.09 6.53
CA LEU A 106 -15.57 -7.17 5.76
C LEU A 106 -16.05 -8.61 5.51
N GLY A 107 -15.31 -9.62 5.95
CA GLY A 107 -15.66 -11.03 5.77
C GLY A 107 -15.37 -11.58 4.37
N PHE A 108 -14.55 -10.90 3.57
CA PHE A 108 -14.19 -11.37 2.23
C PHE A 108 -13.10 -12.44 2.30
N THR A 109 -13.46 -13.66 1.90
CA THR A 109 -12.58 -14.83 1.97
C THR A 109 -11.76 -15.08 0.70
N LYS A 110 -12.09 -14.39 -0.41
CA LYS A 110 -11.41 -14.51 -1.70
C LYS A 110 -11.04 -13.13 -2.23
N SER A 111 -9.75 -12.85 -2.27
CA SER A 111 -9.20 -11.61 -2.84
C SER A 111 -8.08 -11.89 -3.82
N ARG A 112 -8.00 -11.12 -4.92
CA ARG A 112 -6.98 -11.28 -5.96
C ARG A 112 -6.23 -9.98 -6.22
N TRP A 113 -4.91 -10.10 -6.31
CA TRP A 113 -3.96 -9.06 -6.73
C TRP A 113 -3.54 -9.29 -8.20
N ASN A 114 -3.18 -8.24 -8.92
CA ASN A 114 -2.57 -8.32 -10.25
C ASN A 114 -1.09 -7.95 -10.19
#